data_AF-A0A7C4IYP8-F1
#
_entry.id   AF-A0A7C4IYP8-F1
#
_cell.length_a   1.000
_cell.length_b   1.000
_cell.length_c   1.000
_cell.angle_alpha   90.00
_cell.angle_beta   90.00
_cell.angle_gamma   90.00
#
_symmetry.space_group_name_H-M   'P 1'
#
loop_
_entity.id
_entity.type
_entity.pdbx_description
1 polymer ?
#
loop_
_entity_poly.entity_id
_entity_poly.type
_entity_poly.pdbx_seq_one_letter_code
_entity_poly.pdbx_strand_id
1 'polypeptide(L)'
;MTASYRIEFEPVGRRGESPSESSLLETARRMGVGLSGLCGGHGLTGMVAYAWGETDVPGLFAAGDCLANPYGFLPGAMCMGEAVGERVVNKAYSMPDDNEVGERLALLESAIARHRKGA
;
A
#
# COMPACT_ATOMS: atom_id res chain seq x y z
N MET A 1 7.62 1.15 -36.53
CA MET A 1 8.30 2.24 -35.79
C MET A 1 7.96 2.06 -34.33
N THR A 2 8.93 1.80 -33.47
CA THR A 2 8.74 1.79 -32.01
C THR A 2 8.72 3.23 -31.53
N ALA A 3 7.71 3.61 -30.75
CA ALA A 3 7.66 4.95 -30.16
C ALA A 3 8.77 5.09 -29.11
N SER A 4 9.28 6.31 -28.91
CA SER A 4 10.15 6.63 -27.79
C SER A 4 9.49 7.68 -26.89
N TYR A 5 9.84 7.62 -25.61
CA TYR A 5 9.38 8.53 -24.59
C TYR A 5 10.57 9.20 -23.92
N ARG A 6 10.47 10.51 -23.67
CA ARG A 6 11.43 11.25 -22.88
C ARG A 6 11.09 11.10 -21.41
N ILE A 7 11.95 10.43 -20.65
CA ILE A 7 11.78 10.18 -19.21
C ILE A 7 12.68 11.15 -18.44
N GLU A 8 12.15 11.70 -17.35
CA GLU A 8 12.87 12.52 -16.40
C GLU A 8 12.67 11.95 -14.99
N PHE A 9 13.78 11.61 -14.33
CA PHE A 9 13.79 11.09 -12.97
C PHE A 9 14.08 12.20 -11.97
N GLU A 10 13.04 12.71 -11.31
CA GLU A 10 13.17 13.66 -10.20
C GLU A 10 13.21 12.97 -8.83
N PRO A 11 13.91 13.52 -7.83
CA PRO A 11 14.70 14.77 -7.86
C PRO A 11 16.12 14.61 -8.43
N VAL A 12 16.48 13.40 -8.88
CA VAL A 12 17.86 13.06 -9.33
C VAL A 12 18.27 13.86 -10.58
N GLY A 13 17.32 14.38 -11.36
CA GLY A 13 17.54 15.23 -12.53
C GLY A 13 18.07 14.49 -13.76
N ARG A 14 18.07 13.14 -13.76
CA ARG A 14 18.53 12.34 -14.91
C ARG A 14 17.44 12.24 -15.96
N ARG A 15 17.81 12.48 -17.21
CA ARG A 15 16.90 12.56 -18.35
C ARG A 15 17.41 11.72 -19.51
N GLY A 16 16.49 11.14 -20.28
CA GLY A 16 16.85 10.53 -21.57
C GLY A 16 15.68 9.83 -22.25
N GLU A 17 15.99 9.24 -23.40
CA GLU A 17 15.03 8.53 -24.24
C GLU A 17 14.85 7.07 -23.81
N SER A 18 13.60 6.62 -23.85
CA SER A 18 13.18 5.27 -23.51
C SER A 18 12.31 4.70 -24.63
N PRO A 19 12.67 3.54 -25.23
CA PRO A 19 11.79 2.84 -26.16
C PRO A 19 10.45 2.44 -25.51
N SER A 20 9.37 2.37 -26.30
CA SER A 20 8.04 1.93 -25.82
C SER A 20 8.02 0.53 -25.23
N GLU A 21 8.90 -0.35 -25.70
CA GLU A 21 8.97 -1.75 -25.27
C GLU A 21 9.79 -1.95 -23.99
N SER A 22 10.43 -0.89 -23.47
CA SER A 22 11.26 -0.97 -22.26
C SER A 22 10.48 -0.61 -21.01
N SER A 23 10.77 -1.33 -19.91
CA SER A 23 10.21 -0.99 -18.61
C SER A 23 10.87 0.26 -18.01
N LEU A 24 10.13 1.00 -17.19
CA LEU A 24 10.64 2.14 -16.41
C LEU A 24 11.86 1.77 -15.55
N LEU A 25 11.88 0.56 -14.99
CA LEU A 25 13.00 0.05 -14.18
C LEU A 25 14.26 -0.18 -15.02
N GLU A 26 14.11 -0.71 -16.24
CA GLU A 26 15.23 -0.91 -17.15
C GLU A 26 15.82 0.42 -17.61
N THR A 27 14.96 1.40 -17.90
CA THR A 27 15.37 2.76 -18.23
C THR A 27 16.07 3.44 -17.06
N ALA A 28 15.54 3.32 -15.83
CA ALA A 28 16.21 3.80 -14.63
C ALA A 28 17.60 3.19 -14.47
N ARG A 29 17.73 1.87 -14.65
CA ARG A 29 19.01 1.17 -14.56
C ARG A 29 20.01 1.64 -15.62
N ARG A 30 19.58 1.79 -16.88
CA ARG A 30 20.42 2.32 -17.98
C ARG A 30 20.88 3.75 -17.71
N MET A 31 20.01 4.55 -17.11
CA MET A 31 20.32 5.93 -16.74
C MET A 31 21.05 6.03 -15.39
N GLY A 32 21.38 4.91 -14.74
CA GLY A 32 22.10 4.88 -13.45
C GLY A 32 21.31 5.50 -12.29
N VAL A 33 19.98 5.44 -12.36
CA VAL A 33 19.07 5.76 -11.26
C VAL A 33 18.82 4.47 -10.47
N GLY A 34 19.11 4.49 -9.17
CA GLY A 34 18.92 3.35 -8.26
C GLY A 34 17.45 3.08 -7.93
N LEU A 35 16.58 3.05 -8.93
CA LEU A 35 15.15 2.75 -8.75
C LEU A 35 14.99 1.24 -8.50
N SER A 36 14.74 0.87 -7.25
CA SER A 36 14.54 -0.52 -6.83
C SER A 36 13.12 -1.02 -7.01
N GLY A 37 12.14 -0.11 -7.11
CA GLY A 37 10.73 -0.42 -7.27
C GLY A 37 9.91 0.85 -7.52
N LEU A 38 8.72 0.69 -8.08
CA LEU A 38 7.74 1.76 -8.19
C LEU A 38 6.88 1.71 -6.92
N CYS A 39 6.93 2.77 -6.11
CA CYS A 39 6.00 2.94 -4.98
C CYS A 39 4.93 3.97 -5.34
N GLY A 40 3.73 3.80 -4.78
CA GLY A 40 2.64 4.76 -4.94
C GLY A 40 2.77 6.04 -4.13
N GLY A 41 3.84 6.20 -3.33
CA GLY A 41 3.96 7.27 -2.33
C GLY A 41 3.60 8.69 -2.82
N HIS A 42 4.49 9.35 -3.57
CA HIS A 42 4.35 10.76 -3.99
C HIS A 42 3.55 10.95 -5.30
N GLY A 43 3.13 9.87 -5.97
CA GLY A 43 2.57 9.90 -7.33
C GLY A 43 1.53 8.82 -7.58
N LEU A 44 0.75 8.96 -8.66
CA LEU A 44 -0.39 8.12 -9.09
C LEU A 44 -0.10 6.60 -9.29
N THR A 45 1.04 6.11 -8.86
CA THR A 45 1.50 4.72 -9.01
C THR A 45 0.95 3.82 -7.90
N GLY A 46 0.85 2.51 -8.13
CA GLY A 46 0.28 1.54 -7.19
C GLY A 46 -0.86 0.73 -7.81
N MET A 47 -1.41 -0.22 -7.06
CA MET A 47 -2.60 -0.97 -7.50
C MET A 47 -3.79 -0.03 -7.52
N VAL A 48 -4.56 -0.10 -8.62
CA VAL A 48 -5.88 0.52 -8.67
C VAL A 48 -6.79 -0.35 -7.81
N ALA A 49 -7.39 0.27 -6.81
CA ALA A 49 -8.33 -0.40 -5.92
C ALA A 49 -9.62 0.41 -5.87
N TYR A 50 -10.72 -0.27 -5.55
CA TYR A 50 -11.98 0.37 -5.21
C TYR A 50 -11.85 1.20 -3.92
N ALA A 51 -12.90 1.95 -3.60
CA ALA A 51 -13.01 2.63 -2.31
C ALA A 51 -12.67 1.64 -1.18
N TRP A 52 -11.82 2.07 -0.24
CA TRP A 52 -11.34 1.25 0.89
C TRP A 52 -10.35 0.15 0.51
N GLY A 53 -9.64 0.29 -0.60
CA GLY A 53 -8.41 -0.47 -0.93
C GLY A 53 -8.61 -1.90 -1.41
N GLU A 54 -9.82 -2.31 -1.76
CA GLU A 54 -10.07 -3.62 -2.35
C GLU A 54 -9.67 -3.67 -3.83
N THR A 55 -8.87 -4.66 -4.22
CA THR A 55 -8.44 -4.83 -5.62
C THR A 55 -9.46 -5.60 -6.45
N ASP A 56 -9.19 -5.79 -7.73
CA ASP A 56 -9.95 -6.67 -8.62
C ASP A 56 -9.74 -8.17 -8.33
N VAL A 57 -8.69 -8.52 -7.59
CA VAL A 57 -8.45 -9.89 -7.10
C VAL A 57 -9.24 -10.10 -5.79
N PRO A 58 -10.19 -11.06 -5.76
CA PRO A 58 -11.02 -11.29 -4.58
C PRO A 58 -10.19 -11.62 -3.33
N GLY A 59 -10.45 -10.88 -2.25
CA GLY A 59 -9.74 -11.05 -0.97
C GLY A 59 -8.36 -10.38 -0.90
N LEU A 60 -7.90 -9.74 -1.97
CA LEU A 60 -6.66 -8.97 -1.98
C LEU A 60 -6.94 -7.47 -1.80
N PHE A 61 -6.23 -6.87 -0.84
CA PHE A 61 -6.34 -5.46 -0.50
C PHE A 61 -4.99 -4.74 -0.63
N ALA A 62 -5.04 -3.47 -0.96
CA ALA A 62 -3.90 -2.58 -1.14
C ALA A 62 -4.03 -1.37 -0.20
N ALA A 63 -2.95 -1.02 0.48
CA ALA A 63 -2.83 0.19 1.30
C ALA A 63 -1.42 0.78 1.17
N GLY A 64 -1.24 2.02 1.65
CA GLY A 64 0.05 2.70 1.63
C GLY A 64 0.67 2.75 0.23
N ASP A 65 1.97 2.44 0.13
CA ASP A 65 2.73 2.46 -1.13
C ASP A 65 2.23 1.47 -2.19
N CYS A 66 1.45 0.45 -1.80
CA CYS A 66 0.88 -0.52 -2.71
C CYS A 66 -0.42 -0.02 -3.35
N LEU A 67 -1.03 1.04 -2.81
CA LEU A 67 -2.29 1.61 -3.29
C LEU A 67 -2.02 2.88 -4.10
N ALA A 68 -2.71 3.03 -5.24
CA ALA A 68 -2.72 4.26 -6.02
C ALA A 68 -3.49 5.40 -5.29
N ASN A 69 -2.90 5.93 -4.21
CA ASN A 69 -3.46 7.02 -3.40
C ASN A 69 -2.56 8.27 -3.50
N PRO A 70 -2.68 9.06 -4.59
CA PRO A 70 -1.81 10.20 -4.82
C PRO A 70 -1.96 11.26 -3.72
N TYR A 71 -0.86 11.93 -3.37
CA TYR A 71 -0.82 13.02 -2.38
C TYR A 71 -1.22 12.64 -0.94
N GLY A 72 -1.35 11.35 -0.64
CA GLY A 72 -1.58 10.90 0.74
C GLY A 72 -0.37 11.09 1.65
N PHE A 73 0.84 10.91 1.11
CA PHE A 73 2.09 10.84 1.88
C PHE A 73 1.96 9.86 3.08
N LEU A 74 2.80 10.03 4.10
CA LEU A 74 2.75 9.21 5.31
C LEU A 74 1.37 9.25 6.00
N PRO A 75 0.69 10.41 6.18
CA PRO A 75 -0.62 10.43 6.82
C PRO A 75 -1.67 9.65 6.04
N GLY A 76 -1.74 9.82 4.71
CA GLY A 76 -2.66 9.09 3.85
C GLY A 76 -2.35 7.60 3.80
N ALA A 77 -1.07 7.21 3.84
CA ALA A 77 -0.68 5.80 3.95
C ALA A 77 -1.18 5.17 5.26
N MET A 78 -1.05 5.87 6.39
CA MET A 78 -1.52 5.41 7.70
C MET A 78 -3.05 5.36 7.76
N CYS A 79 -3.75 6.41 7.33
CA CYS A 79 -5.21 6.45 7.31
C CYS A 79 -5.80 5.36 6.39
N MET A 80 -5.21 5.15 5.21
CA MET A 80 -5.65 4.06 4.34
C MET A 80 -5.31 2.70 4.93
N GLY A 81 -4.18 2.54 5.62
CA GLY A 81 -3.84 1.31 6.32
C GLY A 81 -4.88 0.95 7.38
N GLU A 82 -5.31 1.91 8.19
CA GLU A 82 -6.37 1.74 9.19
C GLU A 82 -7.71 1.38 8.53
N ALA A 83 -8.13 2.17 7.55
CA ALA A 83 -9.43 1.99 6.91
C ALA A 83 -9.54 0.67 6.12
N VAL A 84 -8.46 0.26 5.44
CA VAL A 84 -8.36 -1.04 4.77
C VAL A 84 -8.36 -2.17 5.80
N GLY A 85 -7.63 -2.01 6.91
CA GLY A 85 -7.61 -2.98 8.00
C GLY A 85 -9.01 -3.23 8.58
N GLU A 86 -9.75 -2.16 8.88
CA GLU A 86 -11.14 -2.25 9.33
C GLU A 86 -12.03 -2.96 8.29
N ARG A 87 -11.86 -2.62 7.00
CA ARG A 87 -12.62 -3.23 5.91
C ARG A 87 -12.38 -4.73 5.80
N VAL A 88 -11.13 -5.18 5.93
CA VAL A 88 -10.77 -6.60 5.91
C VAL A 88 -11.44 -7.34 7.05
N VAL A 89 -11.37 -6.81 8.27
CA VAL A 89 -11.98 -7.43 9.45
C VAL A 89 -13.49 -7.53 9.28
N ASN A 90 -14.16 -6.46 8.86
CA ASN A 90 -15.61 -6.42 8.66
C ASN A 90 -16.11 -7.38 7.56
N LYS A 91 -15.26 -7.73 6.59
CA LYS A 91 -15.60 -8.74 5.56
C LYS A 91 -15.31 -10.16 6.01
N ALA A 92 -14.22 -10.38 6.73
CA ALA A 92 -13.79 -11.71 7.17
C ALA A 92 -14.57 -12.20 8.39
N TYR A 93 -15.04 -11.27 9.23
CA TYR A 93 -15.69 -11.58 10.50
C TYR A 93 -16.99 -10.80 10.64
N SER A 94 -18.02 -11.46 11.15
CA SER A 94 -19.21 -10.76 11.64
C SER A 94 -18.85 -9.99 12.91
N MET A 95 -19.47 -8.82 13.09
CA MET A 95 -19.36 -8.11 14.35
C MET A 95 -19.92 -9.00 15.47
N PRO A 96 -19.17 -9.20 16.57
CA PRO A 96 -19.65 -9.96 17.71
C PRO A 96 -20.88 -9.29 18.32
N ASP A 97 -21.78 -10.09 18.89
CA ASP A 97 -22.90 -9.55 19.67
C ASP A 97 -22.43 -9.01 21.04
N ASP A 98 -23.29 -8.28 21.74
CA ASP A 98 -22.94 -7.62 23.01
C ASP A 98 -22.42 -8.59 24.09
N ASN A 99 -22.89 -9.85 24.08
CA ASN A 99 -22.43 -10.86 25.02
C ASN A 99 -21.02 -11.36 24.64
N GLU A 100 -20.77 -11.55 23.36
CA GLU A 100 -19.49 -12.01 22.81
C GLU A 100 -18.38 -10.94 22.92
N VAL A 101 -18.74 -9.64 22.86
CA VAL A 101 -17.81 -8.52 23.07
C VAL A 101 -17.19 -8.57 24.47
N GLY A 102 -17.99 -8.81 25.51
CA GLY A 102 -17.51 -8.87 26.89
C GLY A 102 -16.50 -9.99 27.12
N GLU A 103 -16.79 -11.19 26.58
CA GLU A 103 -15.89 -12.34 26.67
C GLU A 103 -14.57 -12.11 25.90
N ARG A 104 -14.64 -11.55 24.69
CA ARG A 104 -13.46 -11.23 23.88
C ARG A 104 -12.59 -10.17 24.53
N LEU A 105 -13.19 -9.13 25.11
CA LEU A 105 -12.45 -8.09 25.82
C LEU A 105 -11.69 -8.67 27.01
N ALA A 106 -12.35 -9.48 27.84
CA ALA A 106 -11.70 -10.15 28.97
C ALA A 106 -10.52 -11.03 28.52
N LEU A 107 -10.66 -11.74 27.38
CA LEU A 107 -9.58 -12.54 26.80
C LEU A 107 -8.38 -11.66 26.40
N LEU A 108 -8.62 -10.55 25.71
CA LEU A 108 -7.58 -9.62 25.26
C LEU A 108 -6.87 -8.94 26.44
N GLU A 109 -7.62 -8.49 27.44
CA GLU A 109 -7.07 -7.92 28.67
C GLU A 109 -6.16 -8.92 29.39
N SER A 110 -6.58 -10.20 29.46
CA SER A 110 -5.75 -11.25 30.03
C SER A 110 -4.45 -11.46 29.23
N ALA A 111 -4.50 -11.38 27.91
CA ALA A 111 -3.33 -11.53 27.04
C ALA A 111 -2.35 -10.36 27.20
N ILE A 112 -2.87 -9.13 27.26
CA ILE A 112 -2.08 -7.92 27.52
C ILE A 112 -1.43 -7.98 28.91
N ALA A 113 -2.18 -8.42 29.93
CA ALA A 113 -1.67 -8.58 31.28
C ALA A 113 -0.56 -9.63 31.36
N ARG A 114 -0.67 -10.74 30.61
CA ARG A 114 0.41 -11.73 30.47
C ARG A 114 1.65 -11.11 29.81
N HIS A 115 1.46 -10.36 28.72
CA HIS A 115 2.57 -9.70 28.01
C HIS A 115 3.28 -8.64 28.87
N ARG A 116 2.54 -7.90 29.69
CA ARG A 116 3.08 -6.90 30.63
C ARG A 116 3.80 -7.51 31.85
N LYS A 117 3.54 -8.77 32.19
CA LYS A 117 4.11 -9.43 33.39
C LYS A 117 5.43 -10.18 33.12
N GLY A 118 5.98 -10.12 31.92
CA GLY A 118 7.34 -10.62 31.67
C GLY A 118 7.60 -11.01 30.22
N ALA A 119 7.93 -9.99 29.42
CA ALA A 119 9.15 -9.99 28.62
C ALA A 119 10.23 -9.24 29.42
#